data_AF-A0A381URS1-F1
#
_entry.id   AF-A0A381URS1-F1
#
_cell.length_a   1.000
_cell.length_b   1.000
_cell.length_c   1.000
_cell.angle_alpha   90.00
_cell.angle_beta   90.00
_cell.angle_gamma   90.00
#
_symmetry.space_group_name_H-M   'P 1'
#
loop_
_entity.id
_entity.type
_entity.pdbx_description
1 polymer ?
#
loop_
_entity_poly.entity_id
_entity_poly.type
_entity_poly.pdbx_seq_one_letter_code
_entity_poly.pdbx_strand_id
1 'polypeptide(L)' 'IRGYVGNTQNFNELARELKKSCGVGGSVKNDEILIQGNVREKVLSILTEKGYSAKLSGG' A
#
# COMPACT_ATOMS: atom_id res chain seq x y z
N ILE A 1 2.55 -3.30 -2.84
CA ILE A 1 3.34 -2.05 -2.70
C ILE A 1 4.76 -2.46 -2.37
N ARG A 2 5.74 -1.99 -3.13
CA ARG A 2 7.15 -2.42 -3.06
C ARG A 2 8.05 -1.18 -3.07
N GLY A 3 9.23 -1.26 -2.47
CA GLY A 3 10.22 -0.17 -2.51
C GLY A 3 9.85 1.06 -1.68
N TYR A 4 9.19 0.88 -0.53
CA TYR A 4 8.93 1.99 0.39
C TYR A 4 10.26 2.47 0.99
N VAL A 5 10.67 3.69 0.65
CA VAL A 5 11.92 4.31 1.13
C VAL A 5 11.62 5.15 2.37
N GLY A 6 11.23 4.48 3.45
CA GLY A 6 10.88 5.12 4.72
C GLY A 6 11.06 4.17 5.90
N ASN A 7 10.66 4.61 7.09
CA ASN A 7 10.85 3.81 8.30
C ASN A 7 9.90 2.60 8.32
N THR A 8 10.38 1.42 8.76
CA THR A 8 9.59 0.18 8.80
C THR A 8 8.32 0.29 9.65
N GLN A 9 8.35 1.17 10.66
CA GLN A 9 7.17 1.48 11.49
C GLN A 9 6.05 2.14 10.66
N ASN A 10 6.38 3.17 9.88
CA ASN A 10 5.41 3.81 8.98
C ASN A 10 4.90 2.85 7.91
N PHE A 11 5.74 1.92 7.45
CA PHE A 11 5.35 0.93 6.47
C PHE A 11 4.24 -0.01 6.97
N ASN A 12 4.36 -0.50 8.21
CA ASN A 12 3.35 -1.34 8.83
C ASN A 12 2.04 -0.58 9.11
N GLU A 13 2.13 0.69 9.50
CA GLU A 13 0.95 1.55 9.66
C GLU A 13 0.24 1.78 8.33
N LEU A 14 0.99 2.15 7.28
CA LEU A 14 0.47 2.32 5.92
C LEU A 14 -0.20 1.04 5.43
N ALA A 15 0.39 -0.13 5.68
CA ALA A 15 -0.19 -1.42 5.33
C ALA A 15 -1.54 -1.67 6.02
N ARG A 16 -1.63 -1.37 7.32
CA ARG A 16 -2.89 -1.48 8.07
C ARG A 16 -3.94 -0.51 7.56
N GLU A 17 -3.54 0.74 7.34
CA GLU A 17 -4.43 1.80 6.91
C GLU A 17 -4.98 1.52 5.51
N LEU A 18 -4.13 1.09 4.58
CA LEU A 18 -4.55 0.70 3.23
C LEU A 18 -5.51 -0.49 3.26
N LYS A 19 -5.22 -1.53 4.06
CA LYS A 19 -6.14 -2.67 4.24
C LYS A 19 -7.49 -2.24 4.81
N LYS A 20 -7.49 -1.35 5.82
CA LYS A 20 -8.71 -0.82 6.46
C LYS A 20 -9.50 0.05 5.49
N SER A 21 -8.84 0.95 4.79
CA SER A 21 -9.46 1.90 3.85
C SER A 21 -9.98 1.21 2.58
N CYS A 22 -9.29 0.16 2.14
CA CYS A 22 -9.69 -0.65 1.00
C CYS A 22 -10.65 -1.80 1.37
N GLY A 23 -10.79 -2.15 2.65
CA GLY A 23 -11.68 -3.24 3.10
C GLY A 23 -11.24 -4.62 2.62
N VAL A 24 -9.95 -4.82 2.42
CA VAL A 24 -9.38 -6.00 1.76
C VAL A 24 -8.40 -6.74 2.65
N GLY A 25 -8.34 -8.07 2.44
CA GLY A 25 -7.31 -8.92 3.01
C GLY A 25 -5.94 -8.64 2.41
N GLY A 26 -4.89 -8.80 3.21
CA GLY A 26 -3.52 -8.63 2.73
C GLY A 26 -2.47 -8.92 3.79
N SER A 27 -1.29 -9.31 3.32
CA SER A 27 -0.15 -9.71 4.14
C SER A 27 1.05 -8.84 3.81
N VAL A 28 1.85 -8.53 4.82
CA VAL A 28 3.15 -7.89 4.61
C VAL A 28 4.19 -8.99 4.54
N LYS A 29 4.95 -9.07 3.45
CA LYS A 29 6.01 -10.07 3.25
C LYS A 29 7.20 -9.40 2.58
N ASN A 30 8.40 -9.59 3.13
CA ASN A 30 9.66 -9.07 2.57
C ASN A 30 9.66 -7.54 2.33
N ASP A 31 9.14 -6.73 3.26
CA ASP A 31 8.96 -5.28 3.04
C ASP A 31 8.06 -4.94 1.83
N GLU A 32 7.14 -5.84 1.50
CA GLU A 32 6.13 -5.66 0.48
C GLU A 32 4.73 -5.88 1.06
N ILE A 33 3.82 -4.96 0.76
CA ILE A 33 2.41 -5.11 1.13
C ILE A 33 1.72 -5.81 -0.02
N LEU A 34 1.31 -7.06 0.21
CA LEU A 34 0.45 -7.82 -0.68
C LEU A 34 -0.99 -7.55 -0.27
N ILE A 35 -1.76 -6.99 -1.20
CA ILE A 35 -3.18 -6.68 -1.01
C ILE A 35 -3.96 -7.51 -2.02
N GLN A 36 -5.00 -8.20 -1.56
CA GLN A 36 -5.89 -8.97 -2.43
C GLN A 36 -7.04 -8.09 -2.91
N GLY A 37 -7.45 -8.29 -4.16
CA GLY A 37 -8.56 -7.55 -4.78
C GLY A 37 -8.10 -6.40 -5.69
N ASN A 38 -9.07 -5.80 -6.39
CA ASN A 38 -8.82 -4.80 -7.43
C ASN A 38 -8.85 -3.37 -6.88
N VAL A 39 -8.16 -3.14 -5.75
CA VAL A 39 -8.15 -1.83 -5.06
C VAL A 39 -6.93 -0.98 -5.43
N ARG A 40 -6.30 -1.30 -6.55
CA ARG A 40 -5.08 -0.66 -7.03
C ARG A 40 -5.24 0.85 -7.21
N GLU A 41 -6.39 1.28 -7.70
CA GLU A 41 -6.73 2.70 -7.91
C GLU A 41 -6.93 3.42 -6.57
N LYS A 42 -7.61 2.77 -5.62
CA LYS A 42 -7.86 3.34 -4.28
C LYS A 42 -6.55 3.50 -3.50
N VAL A 43 -5.68 2.50 -3.56
CA VAL A 43 -4.33 2.55 -2.98
C VAL A 43 -3.51 3.68 -3.60
N LEU A 44 -3.56 3.83 -4.93
CA LEU A 44 -2.87 4.92 -5.62
C LEU A 44 -3.40 6.29 -5.19
N SER A 45 -4.72 6.46 -5.09
CA SER A 45 -5.34 7.71 -4.61
C SER A 45 -4.87 8.06 -3.20
N ILE A 46 -4.94 7.12 -2.26
CA ILE A 46 -4.52 7.34 -0.86
C ILE A 46 -3.04 7.71 -0.78
N LEU A 47 -2.19 7.01 -1.54
CA LEU A 47 -0.76 7.30 -1.58
C LEU A 47 -0.50 8.70 -2.16
N THR A 48 -1.21 9.05 -3.24
CA THR A 48 -1.08 10.36 -3.89
C THR A 48 -1.59 11.50 -2.99
N GLU A 49 -2.72 11.32 -2.32
CA GLU A 49 -3.28 12.27 -1.35
C GLU A 49 -2.34 12.50 -0.16
N LYS A 50 -1.61 11.46 0.27
CA LYS A 50 -0.58 11.58 1.30
C LYS A 50 0.74 12.14 0.80
N GLY A 51 0.86 12.47 -0.48
CA GLY A 51 2.09 13.00 -1.09
C GLY A 51 3.15 11.94 -1.40
N TYR A 52 2.80 10.64 -1.33
CA TYR A 52 3.69 9.57 -1.77
C TYR A 52 3.65 9.42 -3.29
N SER A 53 4.82 9.34 -3.91
CA SER A 53 4.93 9.00 -5.33
C SER A 53 4.76 7.49 -5.50
N ALA A 54 3.53 7.05 -5.76
CA ALA A 54 3.20 5.66 -6.02
C ALA A 54 2.81 5.46 -7.48
N LYS A 55 3.07 4.26 -8.01
CA LYS A 55 2.66 3.84 -9.35
C LYS A 55 2.01 2.47 -9.29
N LEU A 56 1.10 2.22 -10.22
CA LEU A 56 0.53 0.88 -10.40
C LEU A 56 1.61 -0.04 -10.93
N SER A 57 1.92 -1.10 -10.19
CA SER A 57 2.84 -2.16 -10.63
C SER A 57 2.02 -3.24 -11.31
N GLY A 58 2.20 -3.42 -12.61
CA GLY A 58 1.51 -4.43 -13.41
C GLY A 58 1.07 -3.88 -14.76
N GLY A 59 1.83 -4.22 -15.79
CA GLY A 59 1.34 -4.43 -17.15
C GLY A 59 1.19 -5.93 -17.36
#